data_AF-A0AAV3WSJ0-F1
#
_entry.id   AF-A0AAV3WSJ0-F1
#
_cell.length_a   1.000
_cell.length_b   1.000
_cell.length_c   1.000
_cell.angle_alpha   90.00
_cell.angle_beta   90.00
_cell.angle_gamma   90.00
#
_symmetry.space_group_name_H-M   'P 1'
#
loop_
_entity.id
_entity.type
_entity.pdbx_description
1 polymer ?
#
loop_
_entity_poly.entity_id
_entity_poly.type
_entity_poly.pdbx_seq_one_letter_code
_entity_poly.pdbx_strand_id
1 'polypeptide(L)'
;MSQWKKIVYPLLMLLIALLLDGILVAQLKGLFITNIGMIVPHLTLLVLLILTFYLSFRHIIILALLMGFIYDSYYTGYLGIFMAIFTIVVYVLLQFKNFFQPNLIIYFLLSIIVITISEFFVFGVYRAINITAISTQEFLLERLGATLLFNGIAILLIGYPIDKIIQGVIQKDEIRFKK
;
A
#
# COMPACT_ATOMS: atom_id res chain seq x y z
N MET A 1 19.72 17.14 16.16
CA MET A 1 19.73 16.29 14.94
C MET A 1 19.24 14.89 15.30
N SER A 2 18.12 14.41 14.74
CA SER A 2 18.18 13.49 13.58
C SER A 2 16.78 13.29 12.94
N GLN A 3 16.18 14.36 12.39
CA GLN A 3 14.96 14.26 11.55
C GLN A 3 15.10 13.24 10.41
N TRP A 4 16.34 12.91 10.01
CA TRP A 4 16.64 11.93 8.98
C TRP A 4 16.09 10.53 9.28
N LYS A 5 16.01 10.08 10.54
CA LYS A 5 15.45 8.76 10.87
C LYS A 5 13.96 8.65 10.54
N LYS A 6 13.19 9.72 10.79
CA LYS A 6 11.76 9.79 10.46
C LYS A 6 11.48 9.79 8.97
N ILE A 7 12.50 10.03 8.14
CA ILE A 7 12.41 10.00 6.68
C ILE A 7 12.95 8.66 6.14
N VAL A 8 14.13 8.25 6.61
CA VAL A 8 14.84 7.08 6.12
C VAL A 8 14.11 5.78 6.45
N TYR A 9 13.60 5.60 7.67
CA TYR A 9 12.92 4.36 8.04
C TYR A 9 11.63 4.12 7.24
N PRO A 10 10.69 5.08 7.13
CA PRO A 10 9.53 4.92 6.26
C PRO A 10 9.88 4.67 4.79
N LEU A 11 10.87 5.40 4.27
CA LEU A 11 11.33 5.21 2.89
C LEU A 11 11.87 3.79 2.68
N LEU A 12 12.71 3.29 3.60
CA LEU A 12 13.24 1.93 3.52
C LEU A 12 12.13 0.87 3.61
N MET A 13 11.16 1.04 4.51
CA MET A 13 10.00 0.14 4.60
C MET A 13 9.24 0.09 3.27
N LEU A 14 9.02 1.25 2.65
CA LEU A 14 8.33 1.35 1.37
C LEU A 14 9.13 0.74 0.22
N LEU A 15 10.45 0.95 0.17
CA LEU A 15 11.31 0.31 -0.83
C LEU A 15 11.33 -1.22 -0.67
N ILE A 16 11.41 -1.72 0.56
CA ILE A 16 11.36 -3.16 0.83
C ILE A 16 10.00 -3.72 0.41
N ALA A 17 8.90 -3.07 0.79
CA ALA A 17 7.55 -3.47 0.38
C ALA A 17 7.39 -3.49 -1.14
N LEU A 18 7.91 -2.46 -1.81
CA LEU A 18 7.93 -2.37 -3.27
C LEU A 18 8.71 -3.53 -3.88
N LEU A 19 9.93 -3.83 -3.42
CA LEU A 19 10.69 -4.96 -3.95
C LEU A 19 10.01 -6.31 -3.68
N LEU A 20 9.37 -6.45 -2.52
CA LEU A 20 8.62 -7.65 -2.17
C LEU A 20 7.40 -7.85 -3.08
N ASP A 21 6.65 -6.79 -3.43
CA ASP A 21 5.56 -6.89 -4.42
C ASP A 21 6.07 -7.55 -5.71
N GLY A 22 7.23 -7.13 -6.20
CA GLY A 22 7.83 -7.66 -7.43
C GLY A 22 8.39 -9.06 -7.29
N ILE A 23 9.04 -9.37 -6.16
CA ILE A 23 9.54 -10.73 -5.88
C ILE A 23 8.39 -11.71 -5.78
N LEU A 24 7.31 -11.33 -5.08
CA LEU A 24 6.11 -12.15 -4.97
C LEU A 24 5.51 -12.41 -6.35
N VAL A 25 5.31 -11.37 -7.16
CA VAL A 25 4.83 -11.55 -8.53
C VAL A 25 5.78 -12.42 -9.36
N ALA A 26 7.10 -12.24 -9.26
CA ALA A 26 8.07 -12.96 -10.10
C ALA A 26 8.21 -14.44 -9.73
N GLN A 27 8.34 -14.75 -8.43
CA GLN A 27 8.63 -16.10 -7.93
C GLN A 27 7.36 -16.93 -7.73
N LEU A 28 6.24 -16.28 -7.42
CA LEU A 28 4.98 -16.96 -7.11
C LEU A 28 3.98 -16.88 -8.27
N LYS A 29 4.40 -16.58 -9.52
CA LYS A 29 3.51 -16.54 -10.70
C LYS A 29 2.60 -17.77 -10.79
N GLY A 30 3.16 -18.97 -10.59
CA GLY A 30 2.41 -20.22 -10.63
C GLY A 30 1.44 -20.43 -9.47
N LEU A 31 1.66 -19.74 -8.33
CA LEU A 31 0.76 -19.75 -7.18
C LEU A 31 -0.23 -18.57 -7.19
N PHE A 32 0.03 -17.53 -7.98
CA PHE A 32 -0.84 -16.35 -8.10
C PHE A 32 -1.79 -16.43 -9.28
N ILE A 33 -1.56 -17.36 -10.21
CA ILE A 33 -2.57 -17.81 -11.15
C ILE A 33 -3.20 -19.06 -10.52
N THR A 34 -4.29 -18.86 -9.79
CA THR A 34 -5.00 -19.93 -9.08
C THR A 34 -6.31 -20.27 -9.77
N ASN A 35 -6.92 -21.40 -9.39
CA ASN A 35 -8.30 -21.74 -9.80
C ASN A 35 -9.34 -20.71 -9.30
N ILE A 36 -9.00 -19.88 -8.32
CA ILE A 36 -9.86 -18.83 -7.76
C ILE A 36 -9.53 -17.43 -8.31
N GLY A 37 -8.57 -17.31 -9.23
CA GLY A 37 -8.21 -16.06 -9.87
C GLY A 37 -6.73 -15.67 -9.87
N MET A 38 -6.45 -14.49 -10.45
CA MET A 38 -5.16 -13.81 -10.46
C MET A 38 -5.00 -12.94 -9.20
N ILE A 39 -3.95 -13.20 -8.42
CA ILE A 39 -3.63 -12.45 -7.20
C ILE A 39 -2.65 -11.32 -7.52
N VAL A 40 -2.96 -10.11 -7.05
CA VAL A 40 -2.06 -8.94 -7.15
C VAL A 40 -1.58 -8.52 -5.75
N PRO A 41 -0.27 -8.61 -5.45
CA PRO A 41 0.29 -8.08 -4.22
C PRO A 41 0.21 -6.54 -4.15
N HIS A 42 -0.18 -6.02 -2.99
CA HIS A 42 -0.30 -4.59 -2.69
C HIS A 42 0.45 -4.20 -1.41
N LEU A 43 1.60 -4.83 -1.12
CA LEU A 43 2.38 -4.57 0.09
C LEU A 43 2.78 -3.11 0.20
N THR A 44 3.19 -2.46 -0.91
CA THR A 44 3.54 -1.03 -0.91
C THR A 44 2.39 -0.17 -0.41
N LEU A 45 1.17 -0.45 -0.88
CA LEU A 45 -0.05 0.26 -0.47
C LEU A 45 -0.41 -0.02 0.99
N LEU A 46 -0.26 -1.27 1.44
CA LEU A 46 -0.44 -1.65 2.85
C LEU A 46 0.52 -0.90 3.78
N VAL A 47 1.79 -0.75 3.39
CA VAL A 47 2.77 0.01 4.17
C VAL A 47 2.43 1.50 4.16
N LEU A 48 2.01 2.08 3.02
CA LEU A 48 1.52 3.47 2.96
C LEU A 48 0.34 3.70 3.90
N LEU A 49 -0.60 2.74 3.96
CA LEU A 49 -1.75 2.79 4.87
C LEU A 49 -1.29 2.91 6.33
N ILE A 50 -0.39 2.04 6.79
CA ILE A 50 0.11 2.07 8.18
C ILE A 50 0.83 3.39 8.44
N LEU A 51 1.77 3.79 7.56
CA LEU A 51 2.57 5.00 7.72
C LEU A 51 1.72 6.28 7.77
N THR A 52 0.53 6.29 7.16
CA THR A 52 -0.39 7.44 7.19
C THR A 52 -0.81 7.83 8.61
N PHE A 53 -0.92 6.86 9.52
CA PHE A 53 -1.25 7.10 10.93
C PHE A 53 -0.13 7.79 11.70
N TYR A 54 1.11 7.63 11.23
CA TYR A 54 2.32 8.02 11.96
C TYR A 54 3.00 9.26 11.42
N LEU A 55 2.90 9.49 10.10
CA LEU A 55 3.59 10.58 9.44
C LEU A 55 2.71 11.83 9.31
N SER A 56 3.38 12.97 9.15
CA SER A 56 2.71 14.25 8.85
C SER A 56 2.22 14.27 7.41
N PHE A 57 1.20 15.09 7.15
CA PHE A 57 0.57 15.27 5.83
C PHE A 57 1.62 15.40 4.70
N ARG A 58 2.52 16.38 4.83
CA ARG A 58 3.53 16.66 3.80
C ARG A 58 4.44 15.45 3.53
N HIS A 59 4.84 14.74 4.58
CA HIS A 59 5.78 13.62 4.45
C HIS A 59 5.12 12.43 3.75
N ILE A 60 3.93 12.00 4.18
CA ILE A 60 3.30 10.83 3.59
C ILE A 60 2.80 11.08 2.16
N ILE A 61 2.35 12.30 1.84
CA ILE A 61 1.93 12.65 0.47
C ILE A 61 3.12 12.60 -0.49
N ILE A 62 4.28 13.14 -0.09
CA ILE A 62 5.50 13.05 -0.90
C ILE A 62 5.91 11.58 -1.11
N LEU A 63 5.85 10.76 -0.05
CA LEU A 63 6.16 9.33 -0.15
C LEU A 63 5.16 8.61 -1.07
N ALA A 64 3.86 8.89 -0.98
CA ALA A 64 2.85 8.29 -1.84
C ALA A 64 3.06 8.62 -3.32
N LEU A 65 3.36 9.90 -3.62
CA LEU A 65 3.71 10.36 -4.97
C LEU A 65 4.95 9.64 -5.51
N LEU A 66 6.05 9.66 -4.73
CA LEU A 66 7.31 9.04 -5.14
C LEU A 66 7.16 7.52 -5.33
N MET A 67 6.53 6.84 -4.38
CA MET A 67 6.34 5.40 -4.46
C MET A 67 5.42 5.02 -5.61
N GLY A 68 4.33 5.75 -5.83
CA GLY A 68 3.45 5.48 -6.96
C GLY A 68 4.11 5.74 -8.31
N PHE A 69 4.95 6.79 -8.43
CA PHE A 69 5.75 7.03 -9.63
C PHE A 69 6.74 5.89 -9.91
N ILE A 70 7.46 5.42 -8.88
CA ILE A 70 8.38 4.28 -9.01
C ILE A 70 7.61 3.01 -9.36
N TYR A 71 6.44 2.80 -8.74
CA TYR A 71 5.58 1.65 -8.98
C TYR A 71 5.11 1.60 -10.44
N ASP A 72 4.62 2.73 -10.98
CA ASP A 72 4.24 2.83 -12.39
C ASP A 72 5.41 2.51 -13.33
N SER A 73 6.57 3.10 -13.08
CA SER A 73 7.77 2.89 -13.90
C SER A 73 8.26 1.44 -13.89
N TYR A 74 8.21 0.78 -12.73
CA TYR A 74 8.77 -0.55 -12.55
C TYR A 74 7.79 -1.68 -12.89
N TYR A 75 6.50 -1.55 -12.57
CA TYR A 75 5.53 -2.63 -12.71
C TYR A 75 4.64 -2.53 -13.95
N THR A 76 4.21 -1.33 -14.32
CA THR A 76 3.14 -1.16 -15.30
C THR A 76 3.65 -0.62 -16.63
N GLY A 77 4.69 0.22 -16.61
CA GLY A 77 5.15 1.00 -17.76
C GLY A 77 4.23 2.19 -18.09
N TYR A 78 3.13 2.37 -17.36
CA TYR A 78 2.16 3.46 -17.57
C TYR A 78 2.27 4.48 -16.43
N LEU A 79 2.97 5.58 -16.69
CA LEU A 79 3.22 6.62 -15.69
C LEU A 79 1.94 7.34 -15.29
N GLY A 80 1.70 7.45 -13.98
CA GLY A 80 0.71 8.32 -13.39
C GLY A 80 -0.49 7.61 -12.77
N ILE A 81 -0.69 6.31 -13.01
CA ILE A 81 -1.86 5.57 -12.54
C ILE A 81 -1.72 5.25 -11.04
N PHE A 82 -0.65 4.54 -10.66
CA PHE A 82 -0.36 4.25 -9.27
C PHE A 82 0.08 5.50 -8.50
N MET A 83 0.79 6.43 -9.15
CA MET A 83 1.07 7.75 -8.59
C MET A 83 -0.21 8.47 -8.14
N ALA A 84 -1.24 8.50 -8.99
CA ALA A 84 -2.51 9.14 -8.67
C ALA A 84 -3.24 8.39 -7.54
N ILE A 85 -3.45 7.08 -7.68
CA ILE A 85 -4.30 6.33 -6.74
C ILE A 85 -3.68 6.22 -5.35
N PHE A 86 -2.36 6.02 -5.24
CA PHE A 86 -1.69 6.00 -3.94
C PHE A 86 -1.83 7.35 -3.24
N THR A 87 -1.67 8.45 -3.97
CA THR A 87 -1.80 9.80 -3.43
C THR A 87 -3.23 10.09 -2.99
N ILE A 88 -4.23 9.73 -3.80
CA ILE A 88 -5.66 9.91 -3.49
C ILE A 88 -6.03 9.13 -2.23
N VAL A 89 -5.68 7.85 -2.18
CA VAL A 89 -5.96 6.99 -1.03
C VAL A 89 -5.32 7.55 0.24
N VAL A 90 -4.03 7.88 0.20
CA VAL A 90 -3.32 8.42 1.35
C VAL A 90 -3.93 9.74 1.81
N TYR A 91 -4.30 10.61 0.85
CA TYR A 91 -4.96 11.87 1.15
C TYR A 91 -6.29 11.65 1.87
N VAL A 92 -7.11 10.71 1.39
CA VAL A 92 -8.39 10.35 2.03
C VAL A 92 -8.14 9.80 3.44
N LEU A 93 -7.21 8.85 3.60
CA LEU A 93 -6.85 8.29 4.91
C LEU A 93 -6.39 9.37 5.89
N LEU A 94 -5.64 10.38 5.45
CA LEU A 94 -5.23 11.52 6.29
C LEU A 94 -6.41 12.31 6.85
N GLN A 95 -7.51 12.45 6.10
CA GLN A 95 -8.72 13.13 6.59
C GLN A 95 -9.39 12.34 7.72
N PHE A 96 -9.33 11.01 7.64
CA PHE A 96 -10.02 10.14 8.57
C PHE A 96 -9.14 9.58 9.70
N LYS A 97 -7.82 9.78 9.65
CA LYS A 97 -6.90 9.11 10.58
C LYS A 97 -7.17 9.41 12.06
N ASN A 98 -7.72 10.58 12.38
CA ASN A 98 -8.02 10.97 13.77
C ASN A 98 -9.28 10.29 14.33
N PHE A 99 -10.13 9.71 13.47
CA PHE A 99 -11.31 8.95 13.90
C PHE A 99 -10.99 7.51 14.30
N PHE A 100 -9.80 7.02 13.93
CA PHE A 100 -9.41 5.63 14.15
C PHE A 100 -8.21 5.54 15.09
N GLN A 101 -8.25 4.60 16.03
CA GLN A 101 -7.09 4.26 16.83
C GLN A 101 -6.21 3.27 16.05
N PRO A 102 -4.90 3.56 15.85
CA PRO A 102 -4.02 2.68 15.11
C PRO A 102 -3.89 1.33 15.81
N ASN A 103 -4.42 0.28 15.21
CA ASN A 103 -4.28 -1.10 15.66
C ASN A 103 -4.45 -2.06 14.47
N LEU A 104 -4.08 -3.33 14.68
CA LEU A 104 -4.07 -4.34 13.61
C LEU A 104 -5.44 -4.56 12.97
N ILE A 105 -6.53 -4.51 13.75
CA ILE A 105 -7.89 -4.69 13.24
C ILE A 105 -8.28 -3.53 12.32
N ILE A 106 -7.97 -2.29 12.72
CA ILE A 106 -8.21 -1.11 11.90
C ILE A 106 -7.39 -1.18 10.60
N TYR A 107 -6.13 -1.59 10.65
CA TYR A 107 -5.32 -1.77 9.44
C TYR A 107 -5.91 -2.81 8.50
N PHE A 108 -6.37 -3.94 9.05
CA PHE A 108 -7.03 -4.98 8.27
C PHE A 108 -8.30 -4.44 7.59
N LEU A 109 -9.21 -3.80 8.33
CA LEU A 109 -10.45 -3.28 7.76
C LEU A 109 -10.21 -2.19 6.70
N LEU A 110 -9.32 -1.23 6.99
CA LEU A 110 -8.98 -0.18 6.03
C LEU A 110 -8.27 -0.73 4.80
N SER A 111 -7.47 -1.80 4.93
CA SER A 111 -6.81 -2.41 3.79
C SER A 111 -7.80 -2.94 2.75
N ILE A 112 -8.90 -3.55 3.21
CA ILE A 112 -9.94 -4.06 2.31
C ILE A 112 -10.53 -2.91 1.47
N ILE A 113 -10.86 -1.79 2.13
CA ILE A 113 -11.45 -0.61 1.47
C ILE A 113 -10.45 -0.01 0.48
N VAL A 114 -9.22 0.22 0.93
CA VAL A 114 -8.17 0.89 0.17
C VAL A 114 -7.75 0.08 -1.06
N ILE A 115 -7.59 -1.23 -0.92
CA ILE A 115 -7.26 -2.12 -2.03
C ILE A 115 -8.43 -2.20 -3.01
N THR A 116 -9.67 -2.29 -2.51
CA THR A 116 -10.85 -2.30 -3.38
C THR A 116 -10.89 -1.04 -4.24
N ILE A 117 -10.79 0.14 -3.63
CA ILE A 117 -10.76 1.43 -4.36
C ILE A 117 -9.63 1.45 -5.39
N SER A 118 -8.45 0.95 -5.01
CA SER A 118 -7.28 0.96 -5.89
C SER A 118 -7.43 0.02 -7.08
N GLU A 119 -7.89 -1.21 -6.86
CA GLU A 119 -8.15 -2.19 -7.93
C GLU A 119 -9.22 -1.68 -8.90
N PHE A 120 -10.33 -1.11 -8.39
CA PHE A 120 -11.36 -0.54 -9.26
C PHE A 120 -10.86 0.65 -10.08
N PHE A 121 -10.07 1.54 -9.46
CA PHE A 121 -9.49 2.67 -10.17
C PHE A 121 -8.57 2.20 -11.30
N VAL A 122 -7.62 1.30 -10.99
CA VAL A 122 -6.68 0.76 -11.98
C VAL A 122 -7.41 0.00 -13.08
N PHE A 123 -8.39 -0.84 -12.74
CA PHE A 123 -9.22 -1.55 -13.71
C PHE A 123 -9.97 -0.59 -14.63
N GLY A 124 -10.60 0.43 -14.06
CA GLY A 124 -11.33 1.46 -14.82
C GLY A 124 -10.42 2.21 -15.78
N VAL A 125 -9.24 2.64 -15.33
CA VAL A 125 -8.25 3.32 -16.17
C VAL A 125 -7.77 2.41 -17.29
N TYR A 126 -7.33 1.18 -16.97
CA TYR A 126 -6.86 0.21 -17.98
C TYR A 126 -7.91 -0.14 -19.02
N ARG A 127 -9.18 -0.21 -18.63
CA ARG A 127 -10.28 -0.41 -19.57
C ARG A 127 -10.51 0.82 -20.45
N ALA A 128 -10.45 2.02 -19.88
CA ALA A 128 -10.63 3.27 -20.63
C ALA A 128 -9.56 3.49 -21.72
N ILE A 129 -8.33 3.03 -21.47
CA ILE A 129 -7.22 3.11 -22.44
C ILE A 129 -7.00 1.81 -23.23
N ASN A 130 -7.97 0.88 -23.18
CA ASN A 130 -8.00 -0.37 -23.96
C ASN A 130 -6.80 -1.32 -23.76
N ILE A 131 -6.22 -1.36 -22.55
CA ILE A 131 -5.13 -2.30 -22.21
C ILE A 131 -5.66 -3.63 -21.69
N THR A 132 -6.87 -3.65 -21.14
CA THR A 132 -7.50 -4.88 -20.64
C THR A 132 -8.82 -5.16 -21.34
N ALA A 133 -9.05 -6.44 -21.65
CA ALA A 133 -10.29 -6.95 -22.22
C ALA A 133 -11.13 -7.75 -21.21
N ILE A 134 -10.65 -7.91 -19.98
CA ILE A 134 -11.37 -8.68 -18.95
C ILE A 134 -12.72 -8.03 -18.67
N SER A 135 -13.75 -8.86 -18.50
CA SER A 135 -15.08 -8.36 -18.17
C SER A 135 -15.13 -7.83 -16.72
N THR A 136 -16.12 -6.98 -16.40
CA THR A 136 -16.31 -6.55 -15.00
C THR A 136 -16.60 -7.73 -14.09
N GLN A 137 -17.34 -8.74 -14.57
CA GLN A 137 -17.65 -9.94 -13.80
C GLN A 137 -16.40 -10.77 -13.50
N GLU A 138 -15.55 -10.97 -14.52
CA GLU A 138 -14.26 -11.64 -14.40
C GLU A 138 -13.33 -10.90 -13.44
N PHE A 139 -13.23 -9.57 -13.54
CA PHE A 139 -12.46 -8.75 -12.60
C PHE A 139 -12.91 -8.95 -11.13
N LEU A 140 -14.22 -8.99 -10.87
CA LEU A 140 -14.75 -9.15 -9.51
C LEU A 140 -14.47 -10.55 -8.95
N LEU A 141 -14.74 -11.59 -9.74
CA LEU A 141 -14.71 -12.98 -9.29
C LEU A 141 -13.29 -13.56 -9.31
N GLU A 142 -12.53 -13.27 -10.37
CA GLU A 142 -11.26 -13.91 -10.66
C GLU A 142 -10.06 -13.01 -10.37
N ARG A 143 -10.24 -11.82 -9.78
CA ARG A 143 -9.10 -10.97 -9.42
C ARG A 143 -9.29 -10.25 -8.10
N LEU A 144 -10.39 -9.51 -7.94
CA LEU A 144 -10.61 -8.71 -6.74
C LEU A 144 -10.70 -9.58 -5.48
N GLY A 145 -11.51 -10.64 -5.51
CA GLY A 145 -11.70 -11.53 -4.35
C GLY A 145 -10.40 -12.18 -3.88
N ALA A 146 -9.65 -12.80 -4.80
CA ALA A 146 -8.37 -13.44 -4.50
C ALA A 146 -7.31 -12.43 -4.02
N THR A 147 -7.28 -11.23 -4.62
CA THR A 147 -6.39 -10.13 -4.24
C THR A 147 -6.69 -9.62 -2.83
N LEU A 148 -7.96 -9.41 -2.48
CA LEU A 148 -8.36 -8.98 -1.14
C LEU A 148 -8.02 -10.02 -0.07
N LEU A 149 -8.26 -11.31 -0.36
CA LEU A 149 -7.91 -12.40 0.55
C LEU A 149 -6.41 -12.41 0.82
N PHE A 150 -5.59 -12.41 -0.24
CA PHE A 150 -4.14 -12.46 -0.12
C PHE A 150 -3.60 -11.27 0.69
N ASN A 151 -4.01 -10.06 0.34
CA ASN A 151 -3.51 -8.86 1.00
C ASN A 151 -4.08 -8.67 2.41
N GLY A 152 -5.30 -9.17 2.67
CA GLY A 152 -5.88 -9.26 4.00
C GLY A 152 -5.07 -10.18 4.93
N ILE A 153 -4.56 -11.30 4.41
CA ILE A 153 -3.61 -12.13 5.16
C ILE A 153 -2.27 -11.42 5.30
N ALA A 154 -1.76 -10.80 4.23
CA ALA A 154 -0.49 -10.10 4.26
C ALA A 154 -0.44 -9.00 5.32
N ILE A 155 -1.49 -8.17 5.45
CA ILE A 155 -1.54 -7.11 6.48
C ILE A 155 -1.59 -7.69 7.90
N LEU A 156 -2.18 -8.86 8.12
CA LEU A 156 -2.14 -9.52 9.43
C LEU A 156 -0.73 -10.00 9.78
N LEU A 157 0.06 -10.42 8.78
CA LEU A 157 1.44 -10.87 8.97
C LEU A 157 2.42 -9.70 9.15
N ILE A 158 2.33 -8.68 8.30
CA ILE A 158 3.30 -7.57 8.28
C ILE A 158 2.87 -6.37 9.13
N GLY A 159 1.58 -6.25 9.45
CA GLY A 159 1.02 -5.07 10.10
C GLY A 159 1.62 -4.84 11.48
N TYR A 160 1.63 -5.87 12.33
CA TYR A 160 2.20 -5.79 13.67
C TYR A 160 3.69 -5.39 13.69
N PRO A 161 4.61 -6.04 12.95
CA PRO A 161 6.02 -5.66 12.99
C PRO A 161 6.26 -4.25 12.45
N ILE A 162 5.58 -3.84 11.37
CA ILE A 162 5.75 -2.49 10.80
C ILE A 162 5.27 -1.43 11.80
N ASP A 163 4.08 -1.63 12.38
CA ASP A 163 3.48 -0.77 13.39
C ASP A 163 4.41 -0.55 14.59
N LYS A 164 4.97 -1.65 15.11
CA LYS A 164 5.90 -1.61 16.24
C LYS A 164 7.21 -0.89 15.92
N ILE A 165 7.77 -1.10 14.72
CA ILE A 165 9.01 -0.45 14.31
C ILE A 165 8.79 1.07 14.19
N ILE A 166 7.72 1.51 13.52
CA ILE A 166 7.47 2.94 13.30
C ILE A 166 7.14 3.68 14.60
N GLN A 167 6.35 3.09 15.49
CA GLN A 167 6.11 3.63 16.84
C GLN A 167 7.43 3.79 17.61
N GLY A 168 8.30 2.77 17.54
CA GLY A 168 9.62 2.80 18.19
C GLY A 168 10.55 3.89 17.64
N VAL A 169 10.47 4.18 16.34
CA VAL A 169 11.22 5.29 15.71
C VAL A 169 10.69 6.65 16.19
N ILE A 170 9.37 6.80 16.32
CA ILE A 170 8.74 8.08 16.68
C ILE A 170 8.88 8.38 18.19
N GLN A 171 8.61 7.42 19.08
CA GLN A 171 8.71 7.62 20.54
C GLN A 171 10.13 7.91 21.02
N LYS A 172 11.15 7.24 20.43
CA LYS A 172 12.56 7.46 20.81
C LYS A 172 13.05 8.88 20.52
N ASP A 173 12.46 9.55 19.53
CA ASP A 173 12.79 10.94 19.26
C ASP A 173 12.17 11.88 20.30
N GLU A 174 10.93 11.66 20.76
CA GLU A 174 10.27 12.51 21.75
C GLU A 174 10.96 12.50 23.13
N ILE A 175 11.43 11.34 23.59
CA ILE A 175 12.15 11.21 24.88
C ILE A 175 13.49 11.95 24.85
N ARG A 176 14.12 12.05 23.67
CA ARG A 176 15.41 12.73 23.48
C ARG A 176 15.29 14.26 23.45
N PHE A 177 14.07 14.80 23.33
CA PHE A 177 13.80 16.25 23.43
C PHE A 177 13.44 16.70 24.84
N LYS A 178 13.08 15.78 25.76
CA LYS A 178 12.79 16.09 27.17
C LYS A 178 14.01 16.01 28.10
N LYS A 179 15.19 15.68 27.56
CA LYS A 179 16.49 15.72 28.24
C LYS A 179 17.36 16.78 27.59
#